data_AF-A0A060BSU0-F1
#
_entry.id   AF-A0A060BSU0-F1
#
_cell.length_a   1.000
_cell.length_b   1.000
_cell.length_c   1.000
_cell.angle_alpha   90.00
_cell.angle_beta   90.00
_cell.angle_gamma   90.00
#
_symmetry.space_group_name_H-M   'P 1'
#
loop_
_entity.id
_entity.type
_entity.pdbx_description
1 polymer ?
#
loop_
_entity_poly.entity_id
_entity_poly.type
_entity_poly.pdbx_seq_one_letter_code
_entity_poly.pdbx_strand_id
1 'polypeptide(L)'
;MVWPGNAYPLGATYDGAGTNFSLFSEVAERVELCLIGRDGTETRIPLDEVDGYVWHAYLPTIGPGQRYGFRVYGPWDPAAGHRCDPSKLLLDPYGKCFHGDFQFSQALYSYDLAADDLVTGGVPPMVDSLGHTMTSVVVNPFFDWGHDRAPRTPYHET
;
A
#
# COMPACT_ATOMS: atom_id res chain seq x y z
N MET A 1 -9.35 12.36 -12.80
CA MET A 1 -9.27 11.52 -14.01
C MET A 1 -8.19 10.50 -13.75
N VAL A 2 -8.52 9.21 -13.89
CA VAL A 2 -7.59 8.09 -13.66
C VAL A 2 -7.12 7.59 -15.02
N TRP A 3 -5.83 7.38 -15.18
CA TRP A 3 -5.24 6.83 -16.42
C TRP A 3 -4.73 5.41 -16.17
N PRO A 4 -4.53 4.61 -17.23
CA PRO A 4 -4.11 3.23 -17.07
C PRO A 4 -2.80 3.07 -16.28
N GLY A 5 -1.82 3.97 -16.51
CA GLY A 5 -0.51 3.84 -15.87
C GLY A 5 0.30 2.66 -16.41
N ASN A 6 1.24 2.17 -15.62
CA ASN A 6 2.12 1.06 -15.97
C ASN A 6 2.23 0.07 -14.82
N ALA A 7 2.41 -1.21 -15.12
CA ALA A 7 2.70 -2.24 -14.11
C ALA A 7 4.05 -2.06 -13.40
N TYR A 8 5.00 -1.37 -14.03
CA TYR A 8 6.33 -1.15 -13.48
C TYR A 8 6.75 0.31 -13.53
N PRO A 9 7.57 0.77 -12.57
CA PRO A 9 8.06 0.03 -11.40
C PRO A 9 6.97 -0.17 -10.33
N LEU A 10 7.18 -1.16 -9.44
CA LEU A 10 6.26 -1.43 -8.34
C LEU A 10 6.27 -0.30 -7.28
N GLY A 11 5.11 -0.09 -6.65
CA GLY A 11 4.86 0.96 -5.67
C GLY A 11 4.41 2.29 -6.28
N ALA A 12 4.44 3.35 -5.48
CA ALA A 12 4.17 4.71 -5.94
C ALA A 12 5.44 5.38 -6.53
N THR A 13 5.34 5.82 -7.78
CA THR A 13 6.42 6.50 -8.50
C THR A 13 5.94 7.82 -9.09
N TYR A 14 6.48 8.91 -8.55
CA TYR A 14 6.25 10.26 -9.04
C TYR A 14 7.21 10.60 -10.19
N ASP A 15 6.70 11.12 -11.30
CA ASP A 15 7.47 11.42 -12.52
C ASP A 15 7.67 12.92 -12.80
N GLY A 16 7.14 13.79 -11.94
CA GLY A 16 7.15 15.25 -12.13
C GLY A 16 5.79 15.83 -12.55
N ALA A 17 4.96 15.05 -13.24
CA ALA A 17 3.61 15.45 -13.63
C ALA A 17 2.56 14.80 -12.72
N GLY A 18 2.74 13.53 -12.35
CA GLY A 18 1.80 12.76 -11.56
C GLY A 18 2.44 11.54 -10.93
N THR A 19 1.62 10.67 -10.35
CA THR A 19 2.09 9.47 -9.67
C THR A 19 1.49 8.22 -10.31
N ASN A 20 2.36 7.30 -10.71
CA ASN A 20 2.01 5.93 -11.06
C ASN A 20 1.95 5.06 -9.80
N PHE A 21 0.89 4.28 -9.62
CA PHE A 21 0.75 3.31 -8.55
C PHE A 21 0.68 1.91 -9.15
N SER A 22 1.47 0.99 -8.59
CA SER A 22 1.49 -0.41 -9.03
C SER A 22 1.60 -1.34 -7.83
N LEU A 23 0.68 -2.29 -7.70
CA LEU A 23 0.62 -3.26 -6.60
C LEU A 23 0.49 -4.68 -7.14
N PHE A 24 1.39 -5.57 -6.73
CA PHE A 24 1.27 -6.99 -7.05
C PHE A 24 0.27 -7.68 -6.10
N SER A 25 -0.70 -8.41 -6.66
CA SER A 25 -1.54 -9.34 -5.92
C SER A 25 -2.18 -10.37 -6.86
N GLU A 26 -1.82 -11.64 -6.68
CA GLU A 26 -2.38 -12.78 -7.43
C GLU A 26 -3.77 -13.21 -6.91
N VAL A 27 -4.04 -13.02 -5.62
CA VAL A 27 -5.28 -13.48 -4.95
C VAL A 27 -6.37 -12.40 -4.94
N ALA A 28 -6.03 -11.14 -5.21
CA ALA A 28 -7.00 -10.06 -5.21
C ALA A 28 -8.04 -10.24 -6.32
N GLU A 29 -9.31 -10.03 -5.96
CA GLU A 29 -10.41 -9.89 -6.92
C GLU A 29 -10.62 -8.43 -7.30
N ARG A 30 -10.23 -7.51 -6.41
CA ARG A 30 -10.29 -6.06 -6.62
C ARG A 30 -9.34 -5.33 -5.70
N VAL A 31 -8.71 -4.28 -6.20
CA VAL A 31 -7.83 -3.40 -5.41
C VAL A 31 -8.36 -1.97 -5.46
N GLU A 32 -8.45 -1.33 -4.30
CA GLU A 32 -8.72 0.11 -4.19
C GLU A 32 -7.47 0.83 -3.69
N LEU A 33 -7.01 1.81 -4.46
CA LEU A 33 -6.09 2.83 -3.98
C LEU A 33 -6.87 3.82 -3.11
N CYS A 34 -6.47 3.94 -1.85
CA CYS A 34 -7.09 4.84 -0.88
C CYS A 34 -6.18 6.06 -0.69
N LEU A 35 -6.60 7.23 -1.20
CA LEU A 35 -5.92 8.50 -0.97
C LEU A 35 -6.44 9.12 0.31
N ILE A 36 -5.52 9.48 1.22
CA ILE A 36 -5.86 10.03 2.53
C ILE A 36 -5.60 11.54 2.53
N GLY A 37 -6.67 12.30 2.74
CA GLY A 37 -6.64 13.75 2.90
C GLY A 37 -5.94 14.19 4.19
N ARG A 38 -5.56 15.47 4.26
CA ARG A 38 -4.92 16.03 5.46
C ARG A 38 -5.85 16.07 6.67
N ASP A 39 -7.15 16.13 6.43
CA ASP A 39 -8.22 16.05 7.42
C ASP A 39 -8.59 14.59 7.79
N GLY A 40 -7.91 13.61 7.22
CA GLY A 40 -8.18 12.19 7.42
C GLY A 40 -9.28 11.62 6.52
N THR A 41 -9.82 12.41 5.58
CA THR A 41 -10.82 11.92 4.61
C THR A 41 -10.21 10.88 3.68
N GLU A 42 -10.98 9.83 3.37
CA GLU A 42 -10.55 8.77 2.46
C GLU A 42 -11.24 8.93 1.09
N THR A 43 -10.45 8.96 0.02
CA THR A 43 -10.95 8.85 -1.35
C THR A 43 -10.48 7.53 -1.94
N ARG A 44 -11.41 6.65 -2.29
CA ARG A 44 -11.12 5.33 -2.85
C ARG A 44 -11.19 5.36 -4.37
N ILE A 45 -10.19 4.79 -5.00
CA ILE A 45 -10.04 4.75 -6.45
C ILE A 45 -9.82 3.29 -6.84
N PRO A 46 -10.74 2.66 -7.59
CA PRO A 46 -10.52 1.30 -8.06
C PRO A 46 -9.32 1.28 -9.03
N LEU A 47 -8.47 0.25 -8.89
CA LEU A 47 -7.47 -0.08 -9.89
C LEU A 47 -8.09 -1.08 -10.86
N ASP A 48 -8.49 -0.62 -12.04
CA ASP A 48 -9.17 -1.45 -13.03
C ASP A 48 -8.18 -2.16 -13.98
N GLU A 49 -6.98 -1.62 -14.14
CA GLU A 49 -5.95 -2.19 -15.02
C GLU A 49 -5.08 -3.20 -14.28
N VAL A 50 -4.89 -4.38 -14.90
CA VAL A 50 -4.11 -5.48 -14.34
C VAL A 50 -3.28 -6.17 -15.42
N ASP A 51 -1.96 -6.14 -15.24
CA ASP A 51 -1.00 -6.84 -16.10
C ASP A 51 -0.18 -7.83 -15.25
N GLY A 52 -0.31 -9.13 -15.52
CA GLY A 52 0.48 -10.16 -14.83
C GLY A 52 0.32 -10.14 -13.30
N TYR A 53 -0.91 -9.96 -12.82
CA TYR A 53 -1.27 -9.79 -11.39
C TYR A 53 -0.76 -8.49 -10.75
N VAL A 54 -0.29 -7.54 -11.55
CA VAL A 54 0.05 -6.20 -11.08
C VAL A 54 -1.08 -5.25 -11.40
N TRP A 55 -1.72 -4.74 -10.35
CA TRP A 55 -2.79 -3.76 -10.40
C TRP A 55 -2.20 -2.37 -10.49
N HIS A 56 -2.62 -1.55 -11.44
CA HIS A 56 -2.01 -0.24 -11.62
C HIS A 56 -2.97 0.87 -12.05
N ALA A 57 -2.56 2.10 -11.77
CA ALA A 57 -3.20 3.31 -12.25
C ALA A 57 -2.22 4.49 -12.21
N TYR A 58 -2.48 5.50 -13.04
CA TYR A 58 -1.74 6.76 -13.02
C TYR A 58 -2.67 7.93 -12.68
N LEU A 59 -2.19 8.80 -11.79
CA LEU A 59 -2.92 9.98 -11.31
C LEU A 59 -2.13 11.27 -11.58
N PRO A 60 -2.52 12.06 -12.60
CA PRO A 60 -1.80 13.27 -13.02
C PRO A 60 -1.81 14.44 -12.02
N THR A 61 -2.58 14.38 -10.93
CA THR A 61 -2.67 15.47 -9.95
C THR A 61 -2.07 15.10 -8.59
N ILE A 62 -1.57 13.88 -8.46
CA ILE A 62 -1.01 13.37 -7.22
C ILE A 62 0.50 13.54 -7.26
N GLY A 63 1.01 14.29 -6.28
CA GLY A 63 2.44 14.56 -6.13
C GLY A 63 3.00 14.12 -4.77
N PRO A 64 4.29 14.39 -4.54
CA PRO A 64 4.98 14.04 -3.29
C PRO A 64 4.27 14.60 -2.05
N GLY A 65 4.27 13.82 -0.98
CA GLY A 65 3.59 14.12 0.27
C GLY A 65 2.13 13.63 0.34
N GLN A 66 1.56 13.13 -0.76
CA GLN A 66 0.26 12.48 -0.73
C GLN A 66 0.33 11.20 0.12
N ARG A 67 -0.58 11.08 1.08
CA ARG A 67 -0.76 9.88 1.90
C ARG A 67 -1.68 8.90 1.18
N TYR A 68 -1.36 7.62 1.23
CA TYR A 68 -2.15 6.58 0.60
C TYR A 68 -2.01 5.23 1.29
N GLY A 69 -2.89 4.31 0.92
CA GLY A 69 -2.81 2.89 1.23
C GLY A 69 -3.66 2.10 0.23
N PHE A 70 -3.77 0.80 0.44
CA PHE A 70 -4.56 -0.09 -0.40
C PHE A 70 -5.61 -0.84 0.40
N ARG A 71 -6.77 -1.07 -0.19
CA ARG A 71 -7.75 -2.05 0.30
C ARG A 71 -7.87 -3.15 -0.73
N VAL A 72 -7.63 -4.38 -0.28
CA VAL A 72 -7.60 -5.56 -1.15
C VAL A 72 -8.81 -6.43 -0.85
N TYR A 73 -9.62 -6.66 -1.87
CA TYR A 73 -10.77 -7.53 -1.85
C TYR A 73 -10.37 -8.88 -2.45
N GLY A 74 -10.96 -9.95 -1.94
CA GLY A 74 -10.71 -11.31 -2.39
C GLY A 74 -11.24 -12.32 -1.39
N PRO A 75 -10.86 -13.60 -1.54
CA PRO A 75 -11.35 -14.66 -0.68
C PRO A 75 -10.88 -14.53 0.77
N TRP A 76 -11.81 -14.81 1.69
CA TRP A 76 -11.52 -15.12 3.09
C TRP A 76 -11.72 -16.62 3.30
N ASP A 77 -10.61 -17.37 3.22
CA ASP A 77 -10.54 -18.79 3.54
C ASP A 77 -9.24 -19.04 4.33
N PRO A 78 -9.27 -18.87 5.67
CA PRO A 78 -8.12 -19.07 6.53
C PRO A 78 -7.51 -20.48 6.44
N ALA A 79 -8.30 -21.50 6.09
CA ALA A 79 -7.82 -22.87 5.94
C ALA A 79 -7.00 -23.06 4.67
N ALA A 80 -7.35 -22.35 3.59
CA ALA A 80 -6.54 -22.27 2.36
C ALA A 80 -5.44 -21.19 2.42
N GLY A 81 -5.36 -20.41 3.51
CA GLY A 81 -4.41 -19.32 3.68
C GLY A 81 -4.85 -17.98 3.08
N HIS A 82 -6.03 -17.91 2.46
CA HIS A 82 -6.58 -16.67 1.92
C HIS A 82 -7.19 -15.81 3.03
N ARG A 83 -6.68 -14.58 3.20
CA ARG A 83 -7.08 -13.68 4.29
C ARG A 83 -7.34 -12.26 3.79
N CYS A 84 -7.94 -12.13 2.60
CA CYS A 84 -8.27 -10.82 2.07
C CYS A 84 -9.33 -10.15 2.95
N ASP A 85 -9.02 -8.94 3.43
CA ASP A 85 -9.88 -8.17 4.31
C ASP A 85 -9.83 -6.69 3.92
N PRO A 86 -10.83 -6.20 3.15
CA PRO A 86 -10.85 -4.82 2.69
C PRO A 86 -11.13 -3.80 3.79
N SER A 87 -11.51 -4.22 5.01
CA SER A 87 -11.60 -3.31 6.16
C SER A 87 -10.22 -2.81 6.59
N LYS A 88 -9.15 -3.53 6.23
CA LYS A 88 -7.79 -3.13 6.56
C LYS A 88 -7.22 -2.24 5.46
N LEU A 89 -6.85 -1.01 5.84
CA LEU A 89 -5.96 -0.16 5.07
C LEU A 89 -4.55 -0.76 5.14
N LEU A 90 -4.09 -1.29 4.02
CA LEU A 90 -2.78 -1.90 3.85
C LEU A 90 -1.76 -0.86 3.41
N LEU A 91 -0.55 -0.99 3.94
CA LEU A 91 0.60 -0.23 3.47
C LEU A 91 1.06 -0.78 2.12
N ASP A 92 1.60 0.11 1.30
CA ASP A 92 2.31 -0.30 0.09
C ASP A 92 3.57 -1.10 0.47
N PRO A 93 3.71 -2.37 0.05
CA PRO A 93 4.92 -3.15 0.30
C PRO A 93 6.16 -2.55 -0.36
N TYR A 94 5.99 -1.70 -1.38
CA TYR A 94 7.04 -0.94 -2.05
C TYR A 94 7.08 0.53 -1.59
N GLY A 95 6.39 0.85 -0.49
CA GLY A 95 6.37 2.18 0.11
C GLY A 95 7.77 2.64 0.53
N LYS A 96 8.14 3.85 0.10
CA LYS A 96 9.46 4.45 0.38
C LYS A 96 9.45 5.37 1.61
N CYS A 97 8.26 5.71 2.09
CA CYS A 97 8.05 6.55 3.27
C CYS A 97 6.68 6.21 3.88
N PHE A 98 6.60 6.28 5.21
CA PHE A 98 5.38 6.02 5.97
C PHE A 98 5.13 7.17 6.93
N HIS A 99 3.87 7.47 7.19
CA HIS A 99 3.43 8.51 8.10
C HIS A 99 2.38 7.98 9.08
N GLY A 100 2.50 8.40 10.34
CA GLY A 100 1.60 8.05 11.42
C GLY A 100 2.26 7.11 12.42
N ASP A 101 1.44 6.57 13.29
CA ASP A 101 1.80 5.53 14.26
C ASP A 101 0.71 4.45 14.23
N PHE A 102 0.95 3.30 14.85
CA PHE A 102 -0.04 2.25 15.00
C PHE A 102 -0.60 2.23 16.43
N GLN A 103 -1.91 2.07 16.54
CA GLN A 103 -2.57 1.85 17.81
C GLN A 103 -3.09 0.42 17.87
N PHE A 104 -2.45 -0.43 18.68
CA PHE A 104 -2.88 -1.81 18.89
C PHE A 104 -4.31 -1.87 19.41
N SER A 105 -5.19 -2.41 18.58
CA SER A 105 -6.61 -2.57 18.81
C SER A 105 -7.17 -3.60 17.82
N GLN A 106 -8.43 -4.02 18.00
CA GLN A 106 -9.13 -4.91 17.06
C GLN A 106 -9.09 -4.42 15.60
N ALA A 107 -8.98 -3.11 15.38
CA ALA A 107 -8.89 -2.52 14.05
C ALA A 107 -7.67 -3.03 13.25
N LEU A 108 -6.58 -3.41 13.90
CA LEU A 108 -5.36 -3.89 13.22
C LEU A 108 -5.38 -5.40 12.91
N TYR A 109 -6.37 -6.14 13.39
CA TYR A 109 -6.46 -7.58 13.22
C TYR A 109 -7.68 -7.95 12.38
N SER A 110 -7.46 -8.81 11.38
CA SER A 110 -8.54 -9.37 10.54
C SER A 110 -9.29 -10.51 11.20
N TYR A 111 -8.74 -11.09 12.27
CA TYR A 111 -9.44 -12.05 13.12
C TYR A 111 -9.89 -11.35 14.41
N ASP A 112 -10.95 -11.89 15.03
CA ASP A 112 -11.43 -11.42 16.33
C ASP A 112 -10.45 -11.80 17.45
N LEU A 113 -9.93 -10.81 18.17
CA LEU A 113 -9.00 -11.01 19.29
C LEU A 113 -9.66 -11.69 20.49
N ALA A 114 -10.99 -11.65 20.60
CA ALA A 114 -11.75 -12.30 21.65
C ALA A 114 -12.18 -13.73 21.28
N ALA A 115 -11.84 -14.22 20.08
CA ALA A 115 -12.22 -15.57 19.67
C ALA A 115 -11.42 -16.64 20.43
N ASP A 116 -12.11 -17.73 20.81
CA ASP A 116 -11.49 -18.88 21.48
C ASP A 116 -10.47 -19.60 20.59
N ASP A 117 -10.64 -19.52 19.26
CA ASP A 117 -9.72 -20.07 18.26
C ASP A 117 -9.27 -18.99 17.26
N LEU A 118 -8.07 -18.44 17.51
CA LEU A 118 -7.45 -17.43 16.65
C LEU A 118 -6.90 -18.02 15.34
N VAL A 119 -6.73 -19.34 15.23
CA VAL A 119 -6.11 -20.00 14.08
C VAL A 119 -7.07 -20.03 12.90
N THR A 120 -8.30 -20.50 13.15
CA THR A 120 -9.37 -20.51 12.13
C THR A 120 -9.86 -19.11 11.81
N GLY A 121 -9.63 -18.13 12.69
CA GLY A 121 -9.85 -16.70 12.43
C GLY A 121 -11.31 -16.29 12.30
N GLY A 122 -12.25 -17.25 12.41
CA GLY A 122 -13.69 -17.03 12.38
C GLY A 122 -14.18 -16.20 11.18
N VAL A 123 -15.34 -15.58 11.37
CA VAL A 123 -15.81 -14.50 10.50
C VAL A 123 -15.03 -13.23 10.86
N PRO A 124 -14.40 -12.53 9.91
CA PRO A 124 -13.63 -11.34 10.21
C PRO A 124 -14.56 -10.26 10.77
N PRO A 125 -14.17 -9.52 11.82
CA PRO A 125 -15.01 -8.52 12.45
C PRO A 125 -15.15 -7.24 11.60
N MET A 126 -14.39 -7.11 10.52
CA MET A 126 -14.48 -6.02 9.54
C MET A 126 -14.34 -4.60 10.14
N VAL A 127 -13.58 -4.46 11.23
CA VAL A 127 -13.30 -3.17 11.87
C VAL A 127 -12.28 -2.40 11.02
N ASP A 128 -12.64 -1.18 10.61
CA ASP A 128 -11.79 -0.32 9.77
C ASP A 128 -10.49 0.06 10.48
N SER A 129 -9.35 -0.10 9.79
CA SER A 129 -8.03 0.24 10.33
C SER A 129 -7.57 1.66 10.03
N LEU A 130 -8.28 2.42 9.19
CA LEU A 130 -7.95 3.83 8.94
C LEU A 130 -8.03 4.62 10.27
N GLY A 131 -6.98 5.39 10.58
CA GLY A 131 -6.83 6.10 11.85
C GLY A 131 -6.23 5.26 12.98
N HIS A 132 -6.10 3.95 12.81
CA HIS A 132 -5.43 3.04 13.74
C HIS A 132 -4.09 2.51 13.23
N THR A 133 -3.79 2.74 11.94
CA THR A 133 -2.56 2.31 11.25
C THR A 133 -1.83 3.48 10.59
N MET A 134 -0.60 3.22 10.15
CA MET A 134 0.18 4.15 9.33
C MET A 134 -0.36 4.25 7.90
N THR A 135 0.07 5.29 7.18
CA THR A 135 -0.18 5.45 5.73
C THR A 135 1.14 5.49 4.98
N SER A 136 1.19 4.95 3.76
CA SER A 136 2.30 5.16 2.84
C SER A 136 2.29 6.61 2.32
N VAL A 137 3.45 7.13 1.94
CA VAL A 137 3.59 8.50 1.43
C VAL A 137 4.32 8.48 0.09
N VAL A 138 3.75 9.17 -0.90
CA VAL A 138 4.43 9.40 -2.18
C VAL A 138 5.66 10.26 -1.94
N VAL A 139 6.83 9.77 -2.35
CA VAL A 139 8.10 10.49 -2.18
C VAL A 139 8.53 11.16 -3.48
N ASN A 140 9.31 12.23 -3.36
CA ASN A 140 10.04 12.79 -4.48
C ASN A 140 11.36 12.01 -4.67
N PRO A 141 11.59 11.31 -5.80
CA PRO A 141 12.83 10.60 -6.03
C PRO A 141 14.00 11.52 -6.43
N PHE A 142 13.74 12.78 -6.79
CA PHE A 142 14.78 13.69 -7.27
C PHE A 142 15.56 14.29 -6.10
N PHE A 143 16.84 13.90 -5.99
CA PHE A 143 17.80 14.42 -5.03
C PHE A 143 19.13 14.74 -5.73
N ASP A 144 19.71 15.89 -5.43
CA ASP A 144 21.01 16.30 -5.98
C ASP A 144 22.15 15.72 -5.13
N TRP A 145 22.78 14.67 -5.65
CA TRP A 145 23.92 13.99 -5.02
C TRP A 145 25.25 14.73 -5.20
N GLY A 146 25.29 15.81 -5.99
CA GLY A 146 26.50 16.58 -6.25
C GLY A 146 27.64 15.74 -6.84
N HIS A 147 28.72 15.57 -6.09
CA HIS A 147 29.91 14.80 -6.49
C HIS A 147 30.01 13.43 -5.81
N ASP A 148 28.96 12.98 -5.13
CA ASP A 148 28.97 11.69 -4.44
C ASP A 148 29.15 10.53 -5.44
N ARG A 149 30.03 9.60 -5.07
CA ARG A 149 30.35 8.40 -5.84
C ARG A 149 30.81 7.32 -4.90
N ALA A 150 30.42 6.07 -5.19
CA ALA A 150 30.85 4.92 -4.42
C ALA A 150 32.40 4.93 -4.28
N PRO A 151 32.95 4.87 -3.05
CA PRO A 151 34.40 4.84 -2.84
C PRO A 151 35.08 3.63 -3.49
N ARG A 152 34.34 2.52 -3.66
CA ARG A 152 34.81 1.23 -4.22
C ARG A 152 36.10 0.74 -3.56
N THR A 153 36.23 0.97 -2.25
CA THR A 153 37.37 0.50 -1.45
C THR A 153 37.53 -1.01 -1.63
N PRO A 154 38.71 -1.48 -2.06
CA PRO A 154 38.99 -2.91 -2.16
C PRO A 154 38.81 -3.60 -0.81
N TYR A 155 38.24 -4.80 -0.81
CA TYR A 155 37.90 -5.53 0.44
C TYR A 155 39.10 -5.73 1.38
N HIS A 156 40.31 -5.87 0.84
CA HIS A 156 41.54 -6.07 1.61
C HIS A 156 42.10 -4.79 2.26
N GLU A 157 41.50 -3.63 1.96
CA GLU A 157 41.84 -2.32 2.55
C GLU A 157 40.75 -1.85 3.52
N THR A 158 39.85 -2.76 3.95
CA THR A 158 38.80 -2.50 4.95
C THR A 158 39.23 -2.92 6.34
#